data_AF-A0A821BGG5-F1
#
_entry.id   AF-A0A821BGG5-F1
#
_cell.length_a   1.000
_cell.length_b   1.000
_cell.length_c   1.000
_cell.angle_alpha   90.00
_cell.angle_beta   90.00
_cell.angle_gamma   90.00
#
_symmetry.space_group_name_H-M   'P 1'
#
loop_
_entity.id
_entity.type
_entity.pdbx_description
1 polymer ?
#
loop_
_entity_poly.entity_id
_entity_poly.type
_entity_poly.pdbx_seq_one_letter_code
_entity_poly.pdbx_strand_id
1 'polypeptide(L)'
;MHLVPLFSSSKEDKQQKSCDESENQTSAITLNAGVGQCLSDLATQELTASYNYLQLSSKFGTSSAYPGFSSLFVKLSDEDSSKAYDLIKFVALRKAQLTRLIHKDGIKIRNDLSSTLDISQGLIEARRQNKDAWKEVVRCHQEAENVKDANVQDYLESHLLDHHIEIDKLLGDIEHRLNDVQVSERKLTTFMIDEELLSTYGDRRKDIFS
;
A
#
# COMPACT_ATOMS: atom_id res chain seq x y z
N MET A 1 -85.17 -33.38 10.12
CA MET A 1 -84.48 -32.42 11.01
C MET A 1 -83.11 -32.16 10.42
N HIS A 2 -82.95 -30.99 9.81
CA HIS A 2 -81.69 -30.47 9.30
C HIS A 2 -80.72 -30.18 10.45
N LEU A 3 -79.42 -30.39 10.23
CA LEU A 3 -78.45 -29.31 10.11
C LEU A 3 -77.12 -29.81 9.52
N VAL A 4 -76.54 -28.92 8.73
CA VAL A 4 -75.49 -29.04 7.71
C VAL A 4 -74.08 -28.99 8.33
N PRO A 5 -73.05 -29.57 7.68
CA PRO A 5 -71.66 -29.54 8.14
C PRO A 5 -70.95 -28.23 7.78
N LEU A 6 -70.07 -27.74 8.67
CA LEU A 6 -69.21 -26.59 8.38
C LEU A 6 -67.86 -27.05 7.82
N PHE A 7 -67.65 -26.64 6.58
CA PHE A 7 -66.41 -26.61 5.80
C PHE A 7 -65.33 -25.72 6.47
N SER A 8 -64.06 -26.14 6.40
CA SER A 8 -62.93 -25.43 5.75
C SER A 8 -61.66 -26.25 6.02
N SER A 9 -61.05 -26.89 5.03
CA SER A 9 -60.20 -26.39 3.93
C SER A 9 -58.72 -26.64 4.25
N SER A 10 -58.19 -27.68 3.59
CA SER A 10 -56.88 -27.78 2.93
C SER A 10 -55.64 -27.12 3.55
N LYS A 11 -54.65 -27.98 3.83
CA LYS A 11 -53.25 -27.91 3.36
C LYS A 11 -52.69 -26.52 3.07
N GLU A 12 -51.71 -26.11 3.85
CA GLU A 12 -50.46 -25.54 3.34
C GLU A 12 -49.40 -25.58 4.46
N ASP A 13 -48.53 -26.59 4.38
CA ASP A 13 -47.26 -26.63 5.10
C ASP A 13 -46.39 -25.46 4.61
N LYS A 14 -46.43 -24.33 5.31
CA LYS A 14 -45.36 -23.32 5.24
C LYS A 14 -44.45 -23.52 6.45
N GLN A 15 -43.54 -24.46 6.28
CA GLN A 15 -42.33 -24.53 7.06
C GLN A 15 -41.50 -23.29 6.70
N GLN A 16 -41.68 -22.23 7.48
CA GLN A 16 -40.86 -21.02 7.41
C GLN A 16 -39.46 -21.40 7.90
N LYS A 17 -38.67 -21.99 7.01
CA LYS A 17 -37.24 -22.21 7.18
C LYS A 17 -36.59 -20.83 7.12
N SER A 18 -36.39 -20.24 8.29
CA SER A 18 -35.52 -19.07 8.47
C SER A 18 -34.09 -19.51 8.17
N CYS A 19 -33.73 -19.46 6.88
CA CYS A 19 -32.35 -19.49 6.42
C CYS A 19 -32.08 -18.10 5.84
N ASP A 20 -31.45 -17.23 6.64
CA ASP A 20 -30.42 -16.31 6.16
C ASP A 20 -29.74 -15.65 7.37
N GLU A 21 -29.02 -16.48 8.13
CA GLU A 21 -27.71 -16.03 8.58
C GLU A 21 -26.75 -16.54 7.50
N SER A 22 -26.49 -15.70 6.50
CA SER A 22 -25.42 -15.97 5.55
C SER A 22 -24.10 -15.86 6.31
N GLU A 23 -23.66 -16.95 6.91
CA GLU A 23 -22.25 -17.13 7.28
C GLU A 23 -21.42 -16.78 6.04
N ASN A 24 -20.71 -15.66 6.13
CA ASN A 24 -19.79 -15.18 5.12
C ASN A 24 -18.57 -16.12 5.10
N GLN A 25 -18.76 -17.33 4.59
CA GLN A 25 -17.71 -18.33 4.45
C GLN A 25 -16.76 -17.86 3.35
N THR A 26 -15.58 -17.40 3.78
CA THR A 26 -14.43 -17.12 2.93
C THR A 26 -14.14 -18.37 2.10
N SER A 27 -14.49 -18.35 0.82
CA SER A 27 -14.03 -19.38 -0.11
C SER A 27 -12.66 -18.97 -0.64
N ALA A 28 -11.86 -19.93 -1.11
CA ALA A 28 -10.57 -19.64 -1.75
C ALA A 28 -10.69 -18.66 -2.95
N ILE A 29 -11.90 -18.42 -3.45
CA ILE A 29 -12.19 -17.65 -4.65
C ILE A 29 -12.71 -16.24 -4.32
N THR A 30 -13.35 -16.01 -3.16
CA THR A 30 -14.02 -14.74 -2.85
C THR A 30 -13.51 -14.13 -1.56
N LEU A 31 -13.04 -12.88 -1.62
CA LEU A 31 -12.61 -12.11 -0.46
C LEU A 31 -13.76 -11.80 0.50
N ASN A 32 -13.47 -11.92 1.80
CA ASN A 32 -14.30 -11.32 2.84
C ASN A 32 -14.37 -9.79 2.62
N ALA A 33 -15.53 -9.18 2.85
CA ALA A 33 -15.75 -7.76 2.61
C ALA A 33 -14.79 -6.84 3.41
N GLY A 34 -14.51 -7.18 4.67
CA GLY A 34 -13.58 -6.43 5.52
C GLY A 34 -12.14 -6.52 5.01
N VAL A 35 -11.70 -7.72 4.64
CA VAL A 35 -10.38 -7.93 4.03
C VAL A 35 -10.28 -7.19 2.69
N GLY A 36 -11.30 -7.30 1.84
CA GLY A 36 -11.35 -6.59 0.56
C GLY A 36 -11.23 -5.08 0.76
N GLN A 37 -11.97 -4.51 1.71
CA GLN A 37 -11.87 -3.08 2.03
C GLN A 37 -10.46 -2.72 2.51
N CYS A 38 -9.87 -3.53 3.40
CA CYS A 38 -8.51 -3.29 3.87
C CYS A 38 -7.49 -3.27 2.72
N LEU A 39 -7.55 -4.25 1.81
CA LEU A 39 -6.64 -4.31 0.66
C LEU A 39 -6.86 -3.14 -0.31
N SER A 40 -8.08 -2.59 -0.41
CA SER A 40 -8.36 -1.36 -1.16
C SER A 40 -7.75 -0.12 -0.50
N ASP A 41 -7.81 -0.03 0.83
CA ASP A 41 -7.17 1.02 1.61
C ASP A 41 -5.64 0.97 1.41
N LEU A 42 -5.06 -0.24 1.49
CA LEU A 42 -3.65 -0.51 1.27
C LEU A 42 -3.21 -0.13 -0.16
N ALA A 43 -3.96 -0.51 -1.20
CA ALA A 43 -3.65 -0.10 -2.56
C ALA A 43 -3.64 1.43 -2.74
N THR A 44 -4.54 2.12 -2.04
CA THR A 44 -4.55 3.60 -2.02
C THR A 44 -3.33 4.15 -1.26
N GLN A 45 -2.89 3.48 -0.20
CA GLN A 45 -1.72 3.85 0.58
C GLN A 45 -0.41 3.66 -0.21
N GLU A 46 -0.27 2.58 -0.98
CA GLU A 46 0.87 2.36 -1.90
C GLU A 46 0.94 3.45 -2.98
N LEU A 47 -0.19 3.80 -3.62
CA LEU A 47 -0.23 4.91 -4.57
C LEU A 47 0.07 6.26 -3.92
N THR A 48 -0.35 6.44 -2.67
CA THR A 48 -0.02 7.63 -1.87
C THR A 48 1.47 7.72 -1.63
N ALA A 49 2.10 6.60 -1.29
CA ALA A 49 3.53 6.54 -1.07
C ALA A 49 4.30 6.85 -2.36
N SER A 50 3.93 6.19 -3.45
CA SER A 50 4.50 6.46 -4.77
C SER A 50 4.47 7.95 -5.14
N TYR A 51 3.31 8.59 -5.03
CA TYR A 51 3.16 9.99 -5.41
C TYR A 51 4.00 10.94 -4.55
N ASN A 52 4.10 10.67 -3.26
CA ASN A 52 4.91 11.46 -2.35
C ASN A 52 6.43 11.25 -2.58
N TYR A 53 6.85 10.05 -3.00
CA TYR A 53 8.22 9.83 -3.47
C TYR A 53 8.54 10.62 -4.74
N LEU A 54 7.61 10.72 -5.70
CA LEU A 54 7.81 11.60 -6.87
C LEU A 54 7.96 13.07 -6.50
N GLN A 55 7.24 13.54 -5.47
CA GLN A 55 7.42 14.90 -4.98
C GLN A 55 8.83 15.11 -4.43
N LEU A 56 9.33 14.22 -3.58
CA LEU A 56 10.71 14.28 -3.10
C LEU A 56 11.70 14.25 -4.26
N SER A 57 11.50 13.33 -5.21
CA SER A 57 12.35 13.23 -6.40
C SER A 57 12.40 14.53 -7.18
N SER A 58 11.24 15.13 -7.47
CA SER A 58 11.12 16.39 -8.19
C SER A 58 11.83 17.53 -7.45
N LYS A 59 11.71 17.58 -6.11
CA LYS A 59 12.32 18.63 -5.29
C LYS A 59 13.83 18.54 -5.29
N PHE A 60 14.38 17.36 -5.04
CA PHE A 60 15.82 17.16 -5.01
C PHE A 60 16.46 17.17 -6.40
N GLY A 61 15.72 16.80 -7.45
CA GLY A 61 16.18 16.87 -8.84
C GLY A 61 16.21 18.28 -9.43
N THR A 62 15.38 19.19 -8.93
CA THR A 62 15.29 20.56 -9.48
C THR A 62 15.94 21.61 -8.58
N SER A 63 15.58 21.66 -7.30
CA SER A 63 15.88 22.81 -6.42
C SER A 63 17.17 22.62 -5.61
N SER A 64 17.46 21.39 -5.16
CA SER A 64 18.65 21.09 -4.35
C SER A 64 19.81 20.47 -5.14
N ALA A 65 19.56 20.06 -6.40
CA ALA A 65 20.53 19.42 -7.29
C ALA A 65 21.22 18.17 -6.70
N TYR A 66 20.45 17.26 -6.13
CA TYR A 66 20.87 15.93 -5.68
C TYR A 66 20.31 14.85 -6.63
N PRO A 67 20.92 14.64 -7.81
CA PRO A 67 20.41 13.73 -8.83
C PRO A 67 20.37 12.25 -8.40
N GLY A 68 21.25 11.82 -7.50
CA GLY A 68 21.23 10.47 -6.96
C GLY A 68 20.05 10.22 -6.05
N PHE A 69 19.81 11.10 -5.08
CA PHE A 69 18.62 11.07 -4.23
C PHE A 69 17.34 11.20 -5.05
N SER A 70 17.33 12.08 -6.06
CA SER A 70 16.22 12.20 -7.00
C SER A 70 15.93 10.86 -7.69
N SER A 71 16.98 10.17 -8.16
CA SER A 71 16.87 8.86 -8.82
C SER A 71 16.40 7.75 -7.88
N LEU A 72 16.87 7.74 -6.63
CA LEU A 72 16.38 6.86 -5.58
C LEU A 72 14.87 7.06 -5.35
N PHE A 73 14.42 8.30 -5.19
CA PHE A 73 12.99 8.55 -4.94
C PHE A 73 12.10 8.21 -6.14
N VAL A 74 12.56 8.38 -7.39
CA VAL A 74 11.84 7.80 -8.53
C VAL A 74 11.72 6.27 -8.38
N LYS A 75 12.79 5.61 -7.89
CA LYS A 75 12.83 4.13 -7.81
C LYS A 75 11.79 3.62 -6.83
N LEU A 76 11.76 4.23 -5.65
CA LEU A 76 10.77 3.93 -4.63
C LEU A 76 9.34 4.21 -5.12
N SER A 77 9.14 5.30 -5.89
CA SER A 77 7.83 5.57 -6.51
C SER A 77 7.39 4.47 -7.48
N ASP A 78 8.27 4.04 -8.36
CA ASP A 78 7.94 3.00 -9.35
C ASP A 78 7.63 1.67 -8.67
N GLU A 79 8.40 1.32 -7.62
CA GLU A 79 8.20 0.10 -6.85
C GLU A 79 6.85 0.10 -6.15
N ASP A 80 6.52 1.14 -5.37
CA ASP A 80 5.22 1.24 -4.68
C ASP A 80 4.05 1.32 -5.66
N SER A 81 4.22 1.95 -6.83
CA SER A 81 3.21 1.92 -7.90
C SER A 81 2.98 0.50 -8.42
N SER A 82 4.05 -0.27 -8.59
CA SER A 82 3.96 -1.67 -8.98
C SER A 82 3.27 -2.50 -7.90
N LYS A 83 3.59 -2.28 -6.61
CA LYS A 83 2.94 -2.93 -5.48
C LYS A 83 1.44 -2.67 -5.46
N ALA A 84 1.03 -1.41 -5.63
CA ALA A 84 -0.38 -1.05 -5.75
C ALA A 84 -1.07 -1.77 -6.90
N TYR A 85 -0.43 -1.80 -8.08
CA TYR A 85 -0.98 -2.43 -9.28
C TYR A 85 -1.17 -3.94 -9.12
N ASP A 86 -0.17 -4.64 -8.58
CA ASP A 86 -0.26 -6.07 -8.35
C ASP A 86 -1.28 -6.41 -7.27
N LEU A 87 -1.39 -5.59 -6.21
CA LEU A 87 -2.43 -5.72 -5.19
C LEU A 87 -3.84 -5.55 -5.78
N ILE A 88 -4.05 -4.55 -6.64
CA ILE A 88 -5.33 -4.34 -7.34
C ILE A 88 -5.70 -5.57 -8.17
N LYS A 89 -4.74 -6.15 -8.91
CA LYS A 89 -4.97 -7.39 -9.66
C LYS A 89 -5.35 -8.54 -8.74
N PHE A 90 -4.61 -8.71 -7.64
CA PHE A 90 -4.87 -9.78 -6.68
C PHE A 90 -6.29 -9.68 -6.10
N VAL A 91 -6.71 -8.48 -5.68
CA VAL A 91 -8.07 -8.24 -5.17
C VAL A 91 -9.13 -8.51 -6.24
N ALA A 92 -8.89 -8.11 -7.49
CA ALA A 92 -9.79 -8.38 -8.60
C ALA A 92 -9.91 -9.89 -8.91
N LEU A 93 -8.81 -10.63 -8.88
CA LEU A 93 -8.79 -12.08 -9.08
C LEU A 93 -9.56 -12.83 -7.99
N ARG A 94 -9.51 -12.33 -6.76
CA ARG A 94 -10.27 -12.85 -5.62
C ARG A 94 -11.71 -12.30 -5.53
N LYS A 95 -12.23 -11.73 -6.63
CA LYS A 95 -13.63 -11.33 -6.83
C LYS A 95 -14.22 -10.48 -5.70
N ALA A 96 -13.44 -9.56 -5.14
CA ALA A 96 -13.92 -8.66 -4.10
C ALA A 96 -15.17 -7.89 -4.56
N GLN A 97 -16.21 -7.88 -3.73
CA GLN A 97 -17.44 -7.13 -3.97
C GLN A 97 -17.28 -5.67 -3.53
N LEU A 98 -16.38 -4.95 -4.20
CA LEU A 98 -16.10 -3.54 -3.93
C LEU A 98 -16.61 -2.68 -5.08
N THR A 99 -17.28 -1.58 -4.73
CA THR A 99 -17.71 -0.58 -5.72
C THR A 99 -16.54 0.23 -6.26
N ARG A 100 -15.41 0.26 -5.54
CA ARG A 100 -14.18 0.95 -5.94
C ARG A 100 -12.97 0.36 -5.24
N LEU A 101 -11.84 0.24 -5.96
CA LEU A 101 -10.57 -0.27 -5.42
C LEU A 101 -9.61 0.82 -4.93
N ILE A 102 -9.72 2.05 -5.46
CA ILE A 102 -8.90 3.20 -5.05
C ILE A 102 -9.81 4.31 -4.55
N HIS A 103 -9.55 4.87 -3.37
CA HIS A 103 -10.49 5.81 -2.73
C HIS A 103 -10.68 7.13 -3.50
N LYS A 104 -11.88 7.73 -3.40
CA LYS A 104 -12.22 9.00 -4.08
C LYS A 104 -11.45 10.19 -3.54
N ASP A 105 -11.36 10.30 -2.22
CA ASP A 105 -10.62 11.36 -1.52
C ASP A 105 -9.11 11.04 -1.46
N GLY A 106 -8.74 9.89 -2.03
CA GLY A 106 -7.54 9.67 -2.83
C GLY A 106 -6.18 9.88 -2.17
N ILE A 107 -5.18 9.90 -3.05
CA ILE A 107 -3.75 10.03 -2.73
C ILE A 107 -3.53 11.20 -1.77
N LYS A 108 -3.01 10.91 -0.57
CA LYS A 108 -2.75 11.94 0.45
C LYS A 108 -1.40 12.60 0.20
N ILE A 109 -1.46 13.79 -0.38
CA ILE A 109 -0.30 14.63 -0.67
C ILE A 109 0.18 15.29 0.63
N ARG A 110 1.47 15.13 0.94
CA ARG A 110 2.10 15.77 2.09
C ARG A 110 2.68 17.13 1.70
N ASN A 111 2.14 18.19 2.31
CA ASN A 111 2.43 19.57 1.92
C ASN A 111 3.88 20.00 2.21
N ASP A 112 4.48 19.44 3.26
CA ASP A 112 5.84 19.70 3.73
C ASP A 112 6.93 19.15 2.78
N LEU A 113 6.65 18.10 2.01
CA LEU A 113 7.59 17.56 1.02
C LEU A 113 7.92 18.57 -0.07
N SER A 114 6.95 19.44 -0.40
CA SER A 114 7.09 20.41 -1.49
C SER A 114 7.97 21.62 -1.16
N SER A 115 8.26 21.85 0.13
CA SER A 115 9.11 22.96 0.61
C SER A 115 10.45 22.49 1.19
N THR A 116 10.62 21.18 1.36
CA THR A 116 11.82 20.61 1.97
C THR A 116 13.02 20.68 1.00
N LEU A 117 14.05 21.45 1.40
CA LEU A 117 15.33 21.54 0.69
C LEU A 117 16.45 20.75 1.38
N ASP A 118 16.24 20.38 2.64
CA ASP A 118 17.17 19.58 3.45
C ASP A 118 16.93 18.09 3.19
N ILE A 119 17.95 17.39 2.69
CA ILE A 119 17.85 15.97 2.38
C ILE A 119 17.61 15.11 3.63
N SER A 120 18.11 15.53 4.80
CA SER A 120 17.86 14.79 6.05
C SER A 120 16.38 14.82 6.41
N GLN A 121 15.70 15.96 6.24
CA GLN A 121 14.25 16.05 6.43
C GLN A 121 13.50 15.24 5.37
N GLY A 122 13.96 15.26 4.12
CA GLY A 122 13.39 14.45 3.04
C GLY A 122 13.44 12.94 3.34
N LEU A 123 14.55 12.45 3.90
CA LEU A 123 14.72 11.06 4.32
C LEU A 123 13.83 10.68 5.51
N ILE A 124 13.69 11.58 6.50
CA ILE A 124 12.78 11.36 7.63
C ILE A 124 11.35 11.18 7.13
N GLU A 125 10.91 12.06 6.22
CA GLU A 125 9.57 11.97 5.66
C GLU A 125 9.37 10.73 4.76
N ALA A 126 10.38 10.38 3.96
CA ALA A 126 10.41 9.16 3.17
C ALA A 126 10.23 7.91 4.06
N ARG A 127 10.95 7.83 5.18
CA ARG A 127 10.80 6.74 6.15
C ARG A 127 9.45 6.74 6.85
N ARG A 128 8.97 7.93 7.25
CA ARG A 128 7.69 8.07 7.93
C ARG A 128 6.54 7.56 7.06
N GLN A 129 6.59 7.86 5.77
CA GLN A 129 5.64 7.33 4.78
C GLN A 129 5.75 5.83 4.58
N ASN A 130 6.95 5.28 4.40
CA ASN A 130 7.14 3.83 4.30
C ASN A 130 6.57 3.11 5.52
N LYS A 131 6.79 3.66 6.71
CA LYS A 131 6.21 3.15 7.96
C LYS A 131 4.69 3.22 8.00
N ASP A 132 4.08 4.25 7.41
CA ASP A 132 2.63 4.35 7.31
C ASP A 132 2.06 3.25 6.39
N ALA A 133 2.72 2.95 5.25
CA ALA A 133 2.36 1.84 4.38
C ALA A 133 2.55 0.48 5.06
N TRP A 134 3.70 0.26 5.70
CA TRP A 134 3.98 -0.97 6.46
C TRP A 134 2.94 -1.25 7.55
N LYS A 135 2.51 -0.24 8.31
CA LYS A 135 1.44 -0.41 9.31
C LYS A 135 0.13 -0.85 8.69
N GLU A 136 -0.17 -0.38 7.48
CA GLU A 136 -1.37 -0.75 6.75
C GLU A 136 -1.30 -2.19 6.25
N VAL A 137 -0.12 -2.64 5.81
CA VAL A 137 0.14 -4.06 5.49
C VAL A 137 -0.12 -4.94 6.72
N VAL A 138 0.44 -4.58 7.88
CA VAL A 138 0.25 -5.33 9.13
C VAL A 138 -1.22 -5.34 9.56
N ARG A 139 -1.93 -4.21 9.39
CA ARG A 139 -3.38 -4.13 9.66
C ARG A 139 -4.15 -5.12 8.79
N CYS A 140 -3.89 -5.15 7.47
CA CYS A 140 -4.58 -6.05 6.56
C CYS A 140 -4.20 -7.52 6.76
N HIS A 141 -2.96 -7.78 7.19
CA HIS A 141 -2.53 -9.12 7.58
C HIS A 141 -3.34 -9.63 8.78
N GLN A 142 -3.48 -8.80 9.82
CA GLN A 142 -4.31 -9.14 11.00
C GLN A 142 -5.79 -9.35 10.64
N GLU A 143 -6.36 -8.51 9.76
CA GLU A 143 -7.74 -8.69 9.27
C GLU A 143 -7.91 -10.02 8.53
N ALA A 144 -6.93 -10.40 7.71
CA ALA A 144 -6.92 -11.68 7.02
C ALA A 144 -6.76 -12.87 7.99
N GLU A 145 -5.93 -12.74 9.02
CA GLU A 145 -5.78 -13.74 10.08
C GLU A 145 -7.11 -13.99 10.82
N ASN A 146 -7.82 -12.92 11.18
CA ASN A 146 -9.09 -13.00 11.91
C ASN A 146 -10.16 -13.81 11.17
N VAL A 147 -10.15 -13.75 9.83
CA VAL A 147 -11.08 -14.52 8.97
C VAL A 147 -10.45 -15.79 8.38
N LYS A 148 -9.24 -16.14 8.83
CA LYS A 148 -8.46 -17.31 8.41
C LYS A 148 -8.20 -17.38 6.90
N ASP A 149 -7.98 -16.23 6.25
CA ASP A 149 -7.60 -16.15 4.84
C ASP A 149 -6.08 -16.27 4.70
N ALA A 150 -5.59 -17.51 4.70
CA ALA A 150 -4.15 -17.80 4.61
C ALA A 150 -3.54 -17.33 3.28
N ASN A 151 -4.32 -17.27 2.19
CA ASN A 151 -3.80 -16.82 0.89
C ASN A 151 -3.56 -15.31 0.86
N VAL A 152 -4.38 -14.51 1.55
CA VAL A 152 -4.11 -13.07 1.70
C VAL A 152 -2.88 -12.85 2.59
N GLN A 153 -2.75 -13.57 3.70
CA GLN A 153 -1.58 -13.46 4.57
C GLN A 153 -0.28 -13.75 3.81
N ASP A 154 -0.23 -14.89 3.11
CA ASP A 154 0.91 -15.30 2.29
C ASP A 154 1.26 -14.27 1.20
N TYR A 155 0.24 -13.70 0.54
CA TYR A 155 0.43 -12.64 -0.44
C TYR A 155 1.03 -11.37 0.18
N LEU A 156 0.50 -10.92 1.32
CA LEU A 156 0.99 -9.72 2.02
C LEU A 156 2.43 -9.90 2.51
N GLU A 157 2.75 -11.06 3.08
CA GLU A 157 4.09 -11.43 3.52
C GLU A 157 5.09 -11.43 2.35
N SER A 158 4.75 -12.17 1.28
CA SER A 158 5.66 -12.39 0.14
C SER A 158 5.88 -11.18 -0.76
N HIS A 159 4.94 -10.22 -0.78
CA HIS A 159 4.98 -9.12 -1.74
C HIS A 159 5.09 -7.73 -1.14
N LEU A 160 4.64 -7.51 0.10
CA LEU A 160 4.54 -6.17 0.67
C LEU A 160 5.34 -6.03 1.97
N LEU A 161 5.27 -7.01 2.87
CA LEU A 161 5.93 -6.91 4.17
C LEU A 161 7.46 -6.80 4.02
N ASP A 162 8.06 -7.74 3.29
CA ASP A 162 9.51 -7.75 3.04
C ASP A 162 9.97 -6.48 2.30
N HIS A 163 9.18 -6.04 1.31
CA HIS A 163 9.43 -4.82 0.55
C HIS A 163 9.59 -3.58 1.45
N HIS A 164 8.63 -3.35 2.35
CA HIS A 164 8.73 -2.17 3.23
C HIS A 164 9.82 -2.30 4.30
N ILE A 165 10.19 -3.52 4.71
CA ILE A 165 11.33 -3.75 5.60
C ILE A 165 12.64 -3.39 4.88
N GLU A 166 12.79 -3.81 3.62
CA GLU A 166 13.95 -3.49 2.80
C GLU A 166 14.09 -1.98 2.55
N ILE A 167 12.98 -1.28 2.27
CA ILE A 167 12.97 0.18 2.14
C ILE A 167 13.35 0.86 3.46
N ASP A 168 12.78 0.45 4.59
CA ASP A 168 13.11 1.09 5.88
C ASP A 168 14.58 0.91 6.23
N LYS A 169 15.15 -0.27 5.92
CA LYS A 169 16.58 -0.54 6.08
C LYS A 169 17.42 0.37 5.18
N LEU A 170 17.11 0.42 3.88
CA LEU A 170 17.84 1.27 2.92
C LEU A 170 17.86 2.73 3.37
N LEU A 171 16.69 3.28 3.70
CA LEU A 171 16.58 4.68 4.12
C LEU A 171 17.22 4.91 5.50
N GLY A 172 17.10 3.96 6.43
CA GLY A 172 17.71 4.01 7.74
C GLY A 172 19.23 3.98 7.69
N ASP A 173 19.82 3.17 6.81
CA ASP A 173 21.27 3.10 6.59
C ASP A 173 21.80 4.43 6.05
N ILE A 174 21.08 5.06 5.09
CA ILE A 174 21.44 6.37 4.56
C ILE A 174 21.34 7.45 5.65
N GLU A 175 20.24 7.46 6.41
CA GLU A 175 20.04 8.40 7.52
C GLU A 175 21.14 8.27 8.56
N HIS A 176 21.51 7.04 8.93
CA HIS A 176 22.58 6.77 9.88
C HIS A 176 23.94 7.30 9.37
N ARG A 177 24.30 7.02 8.11
CA ARG A 177 25.54 7.54 7.49
C ARG A 177 25.63 9.07 7.49
N LEU A 178 24.52 9.77 7.32
CA LEU A 178 24.48 11.24 7.37
C LEU A 178 24.61 11.80 8.81
N ASN A 179 24.19 11.01 9.80
CA ASN A 179 24.18 11.41 11.21
C ASN A 179 25.45 10.99 11.96
N ASP A 180 26.17 9.96 11.50
CA ASP A 180 27.39 9.42 12.12
C ASP A 180 28.67 10.20 11.76
N VAL A 181 28.54 11.30 11.02
CA VAL A 181 29.68 12.15 10.61
C VAL A 181 29.69 13.49 11.33
N GLN A 182 30.87 14.09 11.44
CA GLN A 182 31.00 15.45 11.99
C GLN A 182 30.23 16.46 11.15
N VAL A 183 29.68 17.49 11.80
CA VAL A 183 28.86 18.52 11.12
C VAL A 183 29.63 19.20 9.99
N SER A 184 30.94 19.39 10.13
CA SER A 184 31.81 19.96 9.10
C SER A 184 31.95 19.08 7.85
N GLU A 185 31.80 17.77 7.99
CA GLU A 185 31.97 16.78 6.92
C GLU A 185 30.64 16.40 6.26
N ARG A 186 29.51 16.74 6.89
CA ARG A 186 28.16 16.36 6.44
C ARG A 186 27.90 16.68 4.97
N LYS A 187 28.29 17.86 4.47
CA LYS A 187 28.09 18.23 3.07
C LYS A 187 28.87 17.33 2.10
N LEU A 188 30.11 17.00 2.43
CA LEU A 188 30.93 16.10 1.62
C LEU A 188 30.33 14.68 1.63
N THR A 189 29.94 14.19 2.81
CA THR A 189 29.26 12.89 2.95
C THR A 189 27.95 12.83 2.17
N THR A 190 27.12 13.88 2.24
CA THR A 190 25.89 13.97 1.43
C THR A 190 26.18 13.89 -0.05
N PHE A 191 27.20 14.61 -0.54
CA PHE A 191 27.61 14.56 -1.94
C PHE A 191 28.09 13.16 -2.35
N MET A 192 28.91 12.50 -1.52
CA MET A 192 29.40 11.14 -1.81
C MET A 192 28.27 10.12 -1.87
N ILE A 193 27.29 10.22 -0.96
CA ILE A 193 26.09 9.38 -0.98
C ILE A 193 25.28 9.65 -2.25
N ASP A 194 25.10 10.92 -2.63
CA ASP A 194 24.36 11.25 -3.85
C ASP A 194 25.02 10.64 -5.09
N GLU A 195 26.34 10.70 -5.23
CA GLU A 195 27.06 10.06 -6.34
C GLU A 195 26.92 8.53 -6.34
N GLU A 196 26.96 7.89 -5.16
CA GLU A 196 26.72 6.44 -5.02
C GLU A 196 25.30 6.05 -5.45
N LEU A 197 24.29 6.82 -5.02
CA LEU A 197 22.90 6.64 -5.41
C LEU A 197 22.71 6.89 -6.90
N LEU A 198 23.41 7.88 -7.47
CA LEU A 198 23.36 8.16 -8.90
C LEU A 198 23.97 7.02 -9.71
N SER A 199 25.09 6.45 -9.27
CA SER A 199 25.66 5.27 -9.90
C SER A 199 24.74 4.05 -9.81
N THR A 200 23.96 3.95 -8.74
CA THR A 200 23.08 2.79 -8.50
C THR A 200 21.74 2.90 -9.24
N TYR A 201 21.14 4.10 -9.27
CA TYR A 201 19.76 4.33 -9.70
C TYR A 201 19.63 5.29 -10.89
N GLY A 202 20.69 5.99 -11.28
CA GLY A 202 20.68 7.10 -12.23
C GLY A 202 20.53 6.74 -13.70
N ASP A 203 20.70 5.47 -14.07
CA ASP A 203 20.79 5.08 -15.48
C ASP A 203 19.45 4.97 -16.22
N ARG A 204 18.33 5.17 -15.52
CA ARG A 204 16.97 5.05 -16.09
C ARG A 204 16.59 6.13 -17.10
N ARG A 205 17.47 7.09 -17.37
CA ARG A 205 17.31 8.07 -18.46
C ARG A 205 17.90 7.60 -19.80
N LYS A 206 18.73 6.55 -19.84
CA LYS A 206 19.24 5.99 -21.10
C LYS A 206 18.21 5.13 -21.83
N ASP A 207 17.27 4.55 -21.10
CA ASP A 207 16.29 3.58 -21.62
C ASP A 207 15.09 4.23 -22.34
N ILE A 208 14.93 5.55 -22.22
CA ILE A 208 13.81 6.30 -22.84
C ILE A 208 14.14 6.71 -24.29
N PHE A 209 15.42 6.75 -24.66
CA PHE A 209 15.88 7.19 -25.98
C PHE A 209 16.84 6.19 -26.66
N SER A 210 16.94 4.95 -26.17
CA SER A 210 17.69 3.87 -26.82
C SER A 210 16.80 2.92 -27.61
#